data_AF-A0A5E4K5U8-F1
#
_entry.id   AF-A0A5E4K5U8-F1
#
_cell.length_a   1.000
_cell.length_b   1.000
_cell.length_c   1.000
_cell.angle_alpha   90.00
_cell.angle_beta   90.00
_cell.angle_gamma   90.00
#
_symmetry.space_group_name_H-M   'P 1'
#
loop_
_entity.id
_entity.type
_entity.pdbx_description
1 polymer ?
#
loop_
_entity_poly.entity_id
_entity_poly.type
_entity_poly.pdbx_seq_one_letter_code
_entity_poly.pdbx_strand_id
1 'polypeptide(L)' 'MPALSEFNRIAREVYRTHLEEIKVRKGDVVVIDIDKKKVLDVINKDDALTLMQRIASLHQHIYLLNVDPDKPLVWAR' A
#
# COMPACT_ATOMS: atom_id res chain seq x y z
N MET A 1 17.34 8.27 -7.88
CA MET A 1 16.65 8.28 -6.57
C MET A 1 16.53 6.84 -6.06
N PRO A 2 17.34 6.42 -5.07
CA PRO A 2 17.36 5.03 -4.57
C PRO A 2 16.30 4.72 -3.48
N ALA A 3 15.69 5.72 -2.83
CA ALA A 3 14.72 5.48 -1.75
C ALA A 3 13.39 4.87 -2.25
N LEU A 4 12.89 5.32 -3.41
CA LEU A 4 11.68 4.78 -4.04
C LEU A 4 11.80 3.29 -4.38
N SER A 5 12.99 2.83 -4.78
CA SER A 5 13.22 1.40 -5.05
C SER A 5 13.23 0.55 -3.78
N GLU A 6 13.71 1.10 -2.66
CA GLU A 6 13.77 0.36 -1.40
C GLU A 6 12.38 0.19 -0.77
N PHE A 7 11.58 1.26 -0.73
CA PHE A 7 10.21 1.17 -0.24
C PHE A 7 9.32 0.28 -1.12
N ASN A 8 9.51 0.32 -2.45
CA ASN A 8 8.82 -0.59 -3.35
C ASN A 8 9.21 -2.06 -3.09
N ARG A 9 10.48 -2.33 -2.76
CA ARG A 9 10.93 -3.67 -2.37
C ARG A 9 10.24 -4.11 -1.09
N ILE A 10 10.24 -3.28 -0.04
CA ILE A 10 9.62 -3.58 1.26
C ILE A 10 8.11 -3.81 1.09
N ALA A 11 7.40 -2.94 0.37
CA ALA A 11 5.98 -3.09 0.12
C ALA A 11 5.65 -4.41 -0.62
N ARG A 12 6.47 -4.81 -1.60
CA ARG A 12 6.33 -6.10 -2.30
C ARG A 12 6.61 -7.29 -1.41
N GLU A 13 7.60 -7.20 -0.53
CA GLU A 13 7.88 -8.25 0.46
C GLU A 13 6.70 -8.44 1.41
N VAL A 14 6.19 -7.35 1.99
CA VAL A 14 5.04 -7.38 2.90
C VAL A 14 3.79 -7.94 2.21
N TYR A 15 3.53 -7.51 0.97
CA TYR A 15 2.43 -8.04 0.15
C TYR A 15 2.56 -9.55 -0.08
N ARG A 16 3.75 -10.03 -0.46
CA ARG A 16 3.97 -11.47 -0.68
C ARG A 16 3.81 -12.29 0.59
N THR A 17 4.29 -11.77 1.72
CA THR A 17 4.16 -12.44 3.03
C THR A 17 2.70 -12.57 3.45
N HIS A 18 1.86 -11.58 3.15
CA HIS A 18 0.45 -11.54 3.56
C HIS A 18 -0.52 -11.85 2.39
N LEU A 19 -0.04 -12.46 1.31
CA LEU A 19 -0.80 -12.64 0.07
C LEU A 19 -2.12 -13.37 0.29
N GLU A 20 -2.11 -14.45 1.08
CA GLU A 20 -3.30 -15.24 1.35
C GLU A 20 -4.33 -14.47 2.18
N GLU A 21 -3.88 -13.67 3.15
CA GLU A 21 -4.75 -12.78 3.93
C GLU A 21 -5.37 -11.69 3.05
N ILE A 22 -4.57 -11.11 2.15
CA ILE A 22 -5.01 -10.07 1.22
C ILE A 22 -6.07 -10.61 0.27
N LYS A 23 -5.91 -11.83 -0.27
CA LYS A 23 -6.89 -12.45 -1.18
C LYS A 23 -8.24 -12.72 -0.53
N VAL A 24 -8.27 -12.99 0.78
CA VAL A 24 -9.52 -13.22 1.52
C VAL A 24 -10.28 -11.90 1.73
N ARG A 25 -9.56 -10.79 1.83
CA ARG A 25 -10.15 -9.45 1.94
C ARG A 25 -10.60 -8.97 0.55
N LYS A 26 -11.82 -8.43 0.45
CA LYS A 26 -12.34 -7.87 -0.80
C LYS A 26 -11.82 -6.45 -0.98
N GLY A 27 -10.97 -6.22 -1.97
CA GLY A 27 -10.53 -4.89 -2.38
C GLY A 27 -9.47 -4.91 -3.48
N ASP A 28 -9.18 -3.74 -4.03
CA ASP A 28 -8.25 -3.54 -5.15
C ASP A 28 -6.89 -2.97 -4.72
N VAL A 29 -6.82 -2.39 -3.52
CA VAL A 29 -5.66 -1.64 -3.04
C VAL A 29 -5.29 -2.11 -1.64
N VAL A 30 -4.02 -2.48 -1.47
CA VAL A 30 -3.43 -2.87 -0.18
C VAL A 30 -2.78 -1.65 0.45
N VAL A 31 -3.17 -1.37 1.69
CA VAL A 31 -2.59 -0.32 2.52
C VAL A 31 -1.49 -0.94 3.38
N ILE A 32 -0.27 -0.47 3.21
CA ILE A 32 0.92 -1.01 3.89
C ILE A 32 1.55 0.09 4.73
N ASP A 33 1.78 -0.21 6.00
CA ASP A 33 2.70 0.55 6.85
C ASP A 33 4.11 0.01 6.62
N ILE A 34 4.94 0.80 5.93
CA ILE A 34 6.32 0.39 5.60
C ILE A 34 7.26 0.38 6.81
N ASP A 35 7.01 1.21 7.82
CA ASP A 35 7.83 1.28 9.02
C ASP A 35 7.60 0.05 9.90
N LYS A 36 6.33 -0.33 10.04
CA LYS A 36 5.92 -1.55 10.77
C LYS A 36 5.92 -2.81 9.92
N LYS A 37 6.19 -2.70 8.61
CA LYS A 37 6.17 -3.79 7.62
C LYS A 37 4.89 -4.65 7.70
N LYS A 38 3.73 -4.00 7.80
CA LYS A 38 2.45 -4.65 8.06
C LYS A 38 1.38 -4.19 7.06
N VAL A 39 0.50 -5.11 6.67
CA VAL A 39 -0.75 -4.78 5.97
C VAL A 39 -1.74 -4.18 6.98
N LEU A 40 -2.13 -2.94 6.75
CA LEU A 40 -3.15 -2.25 7.55
C LEU A 40 -4.54 -2.65 7.07
N ASP A 41 -4.77 -2.56 5.76
CA ASP A 41 -6.08 -2.81 5.18
C ASP A 41 -6.03 -3.19 3.70
N VAL A 42 -7.15 -3.69 3.17
CA VAL A 42 -7.38 -3.93 1.74
C VAL A 42 -8.70 -3.28 1.38
N ILE A 43 -8.63 -2.24 0.56
CA ILE A 43 -9.73 -1.31 0.27
C ILE A 43 -9.98 -1.21 -1.23
N ASN A 44 -11.15 -0.70 -1.63
CA ASN A 44 -11.44 -0.42 -3.03
C ASN A 44 -10.70 0.83 -3.52
N LYS A 45 -10.61 1.02 -4.84
CA LYS A 45 -9.92 2.19 -5.43
C LYS A 45 -10.52 3.53 -5.00
N ASP A 46 -11.83 3.62 -4.87
CA ASP A 46 -12.52 4.86 -4.45
C ASP A 46 -12.19 5.24 -2.99
N ASP A 47 -12.13 4.23 -2.12
CA ASP A 47 -11.73 4.41 -0.72
C ASP A 47 -10.25 4.76 -0.61
N ALA A 48 -9.40 4.19 -1.48
CA ALA A 48 -7.98 4.51 -1.52
C ALA A 48 -7.72 5.97 -1.89
N LEU A 49 -8.50 6.54 -2.80
CA LEU A 49 -8.39 7.96 -3.16
C LEU A 49 -8.75 8.86 -1.96
N THR A 50 -9.84 8.53 -1.27
CA THR A 50 -10.28 9.24 -0.06
C THR A 50 -9.24 9.12 1.06
N LEU A 51 -8.66 7.94 1.21
CA LEU A 51 -7.61 7.65 2.17
C LEU A 51 -6.34 8.46 1.87
N MET A 52 -5.90 8.54 0.60
CA MET A 52 -4.77 9.37 0.19
C MET A 52 -4.97 10.84 0.53
N GLN A 53 -6.16 11.39 0.27
CA GLN A 53 -6.46 12.79 0.60
C GLN A 53 -6.38 13.07 2.10
N ARG A 54 -6.78 12.11 2.94
CA ARG A 54 -6.71 12.22 4.41
C ARG A 54 -5.28 12.00 4.93
N ILE A 55 -4.56 11.04 4.37
CA ILE A 55 -3.22 10.65 4.82
C ILE A 55 -2.14 11.63 4.38
N ALA A 56 -2.32 12.30 3.23
CA ALA A 56 -1.43 13.37 2.78
C ALA A 56 -1.24 14.48 3.85
N SER A 57 -2.11 14.52 4.86
CA SER A 57 -2.03 15.44 5.99
C SER A 57 -1.44 14.84 7.28
N LEU A 58 -1.27 13.52 7.41
CA LEU A 58 -1.08 12.85 8.72
C LEU A 58 -0.05 11.71 8.79
N HIS A 59 0.29 10.98 7.71
CA HIS A 59 1.24 9.86 7.80
C HIS A 59 2.22 9.76 6.63
N GLN A 60 3.50 9.99 6.91
CA GLN A 60 4.62 9.94 5.94
C GLN A 60 5.07 8.51 5.56
N HIS A 61 4.34 7.47 6.00
CA HIS A 61 4.78 6.06 5.94
C HIS A 61 3.72 5.10 5.40
N ILE A 62 2.64 5.59 4.80
CA ILE A 62 1.61 4.72 4.22
C ILE A 62 1.85 4.55 2.72
N TYR A 63 1.96 3.29 2.30
CA TYR A 63 2.12 2.89 0.91
C TYR A 63 0.87 2.20 0.41
N LEU A 64 0.46 2.56 -0.80
CA LEU A 64 -0.66 1.93 -1.48
C LEU A 64 -0.12 1.06 -2.61
N LEU A 65 -0.36 -0.23 -2.50
CA LEU A 65 -0.01 -1.20 -3.53
C LEU A 65 -1.30 -1.66 -4.19
N ASN A 66 -1.41 -1.46 -5.50
CA ASN A 66 -2.49 -2.07 -6.26
C ASN A 66 -2.30 -3.59 -6.23
N VAL A 67 -3.36 -4.33 -5.95
CA VAL A 67 -3.36 -5.81 -5.96
C VAL A 67 -3.03 -6.31 -7.37
N ASP A 68 -3.32 -5.49 -8.39
CA ASP A 68 -2.84 -5.67 -9.75
C ASP A 68 -1.42 -5.03 -9.92
N PRO A 69 -0.36 -5.85 -9.99
CA PRO A 69 1.03 -5.41 -9.83
C PRO A 69 1.58 -4.60 -11.01
N ASP A 70 0.84 -4.48 -12.11
CA ASP A 70 1.28 -3.75 -13.31
C ASP A 70 1.09 -2.23 -13.21
N LYS A 71 0.43 -1.71 -12.14
CA LYS A 71 0.20 -0.26 -11.98
C LYS A 71 0.26 0.20 -10.51
N PRO A 72 1.43 0.61 -9.98
CA PRO A 72 1.50 1.24 -8.66
C PRO A 72 0.76 2.59 -8.66
N LEU A 73 -0.04 2.84 -7.61
CA LEU A 73 -1.04 3.92 -7.53
C LEU A 73 -0.56 5.20 -6.84
N VAL A 74 0.74 5.51 -6.86
CA VAL A 74 1.37 6.75 -6.34
C VAL A 74 1.80 6.71 -4.86
N TRP A 75 2.88 7.44 -4.56
CA TRP A 75 3.49 7.66 -3.23
C TRP A 75 3.05 9.02 -2.68
N ALA A 76 2.56 9.08 -1.44
CA ALA A 76 2.32 10.32 -0.71
C ALA A 76 3.49 10.60 0.24
N ARG A 77 4.02 11.83 0.21
CA ARG A 77 5.20 12.28 0.97
C ARG A 77 4.78 13.17 2.13
#